data_AF-A0A5M7PDV9-F1
#
_entry.id   AF-A0A5M7PDV9-F1
#
_cell.length_a   1.000
_cell.length_b   1.000
_cell.length_c   1.000
_cell.angle_alpha   90.00
_cell.angle_beta   90.00
_cell.angle_gamma   90.00
#
_symmetry.space_group_name_H-M   'P 1'
#
loop_
_entity.id
_entity.type
_entity.pdbx_description
1 polymer ?
#
loop_
_entity_poly.entity_id
_entity_poly.type
_entity_poly.pdbx_seq_one_letter_code
_entity_poly.pdbx_strand_id
1 'polypeptide(L)'
;MELSLFLSMLGFLWVAAITPGPNNMLLTASGANFGFLRTIPLMIGIMIGMQVMLLMVAFGVGGLILLYPSLHLVLKIAGSLYLLWLAWKIATSSYEKLETDQAPDAPMPFWQGGLLQLINPKAWLMALGAVASFSLAGDAYR
;
A
#
# COMPACT_ATOMS: atom_id res chain seq x y z
N MET A 1 -25.99 6.41 -6.66
CA MET A 1 -24.99 5.34 -6.89
C MET A 1 -25.75 4.03 -6.95
N GLU A 2 -25.79 3.37 -8.11
CA GLU A 2 -26.41 2.04 -8.25
C GLU A 2 -25.79 1.09 -7.20
N LEU A 3 -26.62 0.35 -6.45
CA LEU A 3 -26.17 -0.55 -5.38
C LEU A 3 -25.12 -1.57 -5.87
N SER A 4 -25.23 -1.97 -7.14
CA SER A 4 -24.28 -2.84 -7.83
C SER A 4 -22.86 -2.24 -7.91
N LEU A 5 -22.73 -0.94 -8.13
CA LEU A 5 -21.44 -0.25 -8.22
C LEU A 5 -20.78 -0.16 -6.84
N PHE A 6 -21.58 0.13 -5.81
CA PHE A 6 -21.09 0.12 -4.42
C PHE A 6 -20.57 -1.26 -4.00
N LEU A 7 -21.34 -2.33 -4.27
CA LEU A 7 -20.95 -3.69 -3.93
C LEU A 7 -19.70 -4.14 -4.71
N SER A 8 -19.59 -3.78 -5.99
CA SER A 8 -18.42 -4.09 -6.82
C SER A 8 -17.16 -3.39 -6.30
N MET A 9 -17.28 -2.11 -5.93
CA MET A 9 -16.20 -1.35 -5.32
C MET A 9 -15.79 -1.93 -3.97
N LEU A 10 -16.75 -2.29 -3.13
CA LEU A 10 -16.49 -2.94 -1.84
C LEU A 10 -15.71 -4.24 -2.03
N GLY A 11 -16.15 -5.11 -2.95
CA GLY A 11 -15.47 -6.37 -3.26
C GLY A 11 -14.04 -6.16 -3.75
N PHE A 12 -13.83 -5.20 -4.66
CA PHE A 12 -12.48 -4.82 -5.11
C PHE A 12 -11.59 -4.39 -3.95
N LEU A 13 -12.06 -3.44 -3.13
CA LEU A 13 -11.30 -2.92 -1.99
C LEU A 13 -10.99 -4.02 -0.98
N TRP A 14 -11.93 -4.95 -0.74
CA TRP A 14 -11.77 -6.04 0.21
C TRP A 14 -10.67 -7.02 -0.20
N VAL A 15 -10.71 -7.49 -1.46
CA VAL A 15 -9.66 -8.35 -2.02
C VAL A 15 -8.30 -7.65 -1.99
N ALA A 16 -8.28 -6.38 -2.38
CA ALA A 16 -7.06 -5.60 -2.45
C ALA A 16 -6.43 -5.33 -1.05
N ALA A 17 -7.27 -5.13 -0.04
CA ALA A 17 -6.87 -4.95 1.36
C ALA A 17 -6.32 -6.24 1.98
N ILE A 18 -6.97 -7.38 1.77
CA ILE A 18 -6.59 -8.66 2.39
C ILE A 18 -5.35 -9.28 1.74
N THR A 19 -5.11 -9.01 0.46
CA THR A 19 -3.95 -9.54 -0.25
C THR A 19 -2.67 -9.21 0.56
N PRO A 20 -1.74 -10.16 0.78
CA PRO A 20 -0.51 -9.87 1.50
C PRO A 20 0.34 -8.81 0.78
N GLY A 21 1.12 -8.05 1.54
CA GLY A 21 1.97 -6.98 0.98
C GLY A 21 2.78 -6.27 2.07
N PRO A 22 3.69 -5.35 1.69
CA PRO A 22 4.62 -4.71 2.63
C PRO A 22 3.92 -4.01 3.79
N ASN A 23 2.83 -3.29 3.50
CA ASN A 23 2.08 -2.54 4.52
C ASN A 23 1.35 -3.46 5.50
N ASN A 24 0.79 -4.58 5.01
CA ASN A 24 0.15 -5.57 5.87
C ASN A 24 1.19 -6.27 6.77
N MET A 25 2.33 -6.67 6.22
CA MET A 25 3.44 -7.26 6.98
C MET A 25 3.99 -6.31 8.04
N LEU A 26 4.15 -5.03 7.69
CA LEU A 26 4.64 -4.02 8.61
C LEU A 26 3.64 -3.75 9.75
N LEU A 27 2.35 -3.66 9.45
CA LEU A 27 1.31 -3.52 10.46
C LEU A 27 1.22 -4.75 11.38
N THR A 28 1.38 -5.96 10.83
CA THR A 28 1.46 -7.20 11.62
C THR A 28 2.68 -7.19 12.54
N ALA A 29 3.86 -6.83 12.01
CA ALA A 29 5.08 -6.74 12.81
C ALA A 29 4.99 -5.66 13.89
N SER A 30 4.48 -4.47 13.56
CA SER A 30 4.27 -3.39 14.52
C SER A 30 3.25 -3.77 15.59
N GLY A 31 2.15 -4.41 15.20
CA GLY A 31 1.12 -4.89 16.12
C GLY A 31 1.63 -5.96 17.08
N ALA A 32 2.46 -6.89 16.59
CA ALA A 32 3.05 -7.95 17.41
C ALA A 32 4.12 -7.41 18.38
N ASN A 33 4.92 -6.43 17.99
CA ASN A 33 6.02 -5.90 18.80
C ASN A 33 5.58 -4.76 19.76
N PHE A 34 4.64 -3.91 19.35
CA PHE A 34 4.28 -2.68 20.08
C PHE A 34 2.82 -2.63 20.52
N GLY A 35 1.99 -3.57 20.08
CA GLY A 35 0.55 -3.59 20.32
C GLY A 35 -0.26 -2.72 19.35
N PHE A 36 -1.57 -2.88 19.40
CA PHE A 36 -2.51 -2.23 18.47
C PHE A 36 -2.47 -0.70 18.56
N LEU A 37 -2.55 -0.13 19.77
CA LEU A 37 -2.63 1.32 19.98
C LEU A 37 -1.39 2.05 19.46
N ARG A 38 -0.21 1.47 19.65
CA ARG A 38 1.06 2.05 19.18
C ARG A 38 1.27 1.91 17.67
N THR A 39 0.47 1.07 17.01
CA THR A 39 0.48 0.87 15.55
C THR A 39 -0.47 1.83 14.83
N ILE A 40 -1.39 2.49 15.53
CA ILE A 40 -2.34 3.45 14.95
C ILE A 40 -1.65 4.57 14.16
N PRO A 41 -0.59 5.25 14.66
CA PRO A 41 0.07 6.31 13.90
C PRO A 41 0.62 5.80 12.56
N LEU A 42 1.24 4.63 12.55
CA LEU A 42 1.72 3.99 11.33
C LEU A 42 0.56 3.72 10.35
N MET A 43 -0.57 3.20 10.84
CA MET A 43 -1.76 2.93 10.05
C MET A 43 -2.33 4.21 9.42
N ILE A 44 -2.40 5.31 10.18
CA ILE A 44 -2.83 6.63 9.68
C ILE A 44 -1.89 7.10 8.56
N GLY A 45 -0.59 6.92 8.73
CA GLY A 45 0.41 7.23 7.70
C GLY A 45 0.15 6.51 6.38
N ILE A 46 -0.09 5.21 6.46
CA ILE A 46 -0.43 4.35 5.31
C ILE A 46 -1.74 4.83 4.65
N MET A 47 -2.77 5.16 5.44
CA MET A 47 -4.05 5.66 4.93
C MET A 47 -3.89 7.01 4.20
N ILE A 48 -3.14 7.95 4.78
CA ILE A 48 -2.86 9.24 4.15
C ILE A 48 -2.09 9.04 2.85
N GLY A 49 -1.06 8.19 2.84
CA GLY A 49 -0.30 7.87 1.63
C GLY A 49 -1.21 7.32 0.51
N MET A 50 -2.17 6.45 0.85
CA MET A 50 -3.13 5.91 -0.13
C MET A 50 -4.04 7.00 -0.69
N GLN A 51 -4.54 7.91 0.15
CA GLN A 51 -5.36 9.04 -0.32
C GLN A 51 -4.58 9.95 -1.26
N VAL A 52 -3.31 10.25 -0.93
CA VAL A 52 -2.43 11.03 -1.81
C VAL A 52 -2.23 10.31 -3.15
N MET A 53 -2.03 8.99 -3.16
CA MET A 53 -1.92 8.22 -4.41
C MET A 53 -3.21 8.26 -5.23
N LEU A 54 -4.37 8.07 -4.61
CA LEU A 54 -5.65 8.13 -5.30
C LEU A 54 -5.89 9.51 -5.91
N LEU A 55 -5.56 10.58 -5.19
CA LEU A 55 -5.63 11.95 -5.71
C LEU A 55 -4.66 12.14 -6.89
N MET A 56 -3.40 11.72 -6.76
CA MET A 56 -2.44 11.80 -7.87
C MET A 56 -2.96 11.09 -9.12
N VAL A 57 -3.45 9.85 -8.96
CA VAL A 57 -3.99 9.07 -10.07
C VAL A 57 -5.24 9.73 -10.66
N ALA A 58 -6.16 10.21 -9.84
CA ALA A 58 -7.39 10.90 -10.26
C ALA A 58 -7.10 12.22 -11.00
N PHE A 59 -6.09 12.99 -10.58
CA PHE A 59 -5.63 14.21 -11.27
C PHE A 59 -4.78 13.94 -12.52
N GLY A 60 -4.72 12.69 -12.98
CA GLY A 60 -4.11 12.36 -14.27
C GLY A 60 -2.64 11.91 -14.22
N VAL A 61 -2.03 11.81 -13.04
CA VAL A 61 -0.69 11.18 -12.90
C VAL A 61 -0.75 9.71 -13.33
N GLY A 62 -1.90 9.05 -13.18
CA GLY A 62 -2.12 7.71 -13.72
C GLY A 62 -2.06 7.63 -15.25
N GLY A 63 -2.41 8.73 -15.93
CA GLY A 63 -2.29 8.86 -17.38
C GLY A 63 -0.84 8.84 -17.87
N LEU A 64 0.11 9.39 -17.09
CA LEU A 64 1.55 9.33 -17.41
C LEU A 64 2.10 7.91 -17.34
N ILE A 65 1.61 7.08 -16.41
CA ILE A 65 2.00 5.67 -16.29
C ILE A 65 1.50 4.86 -17.50
N LEU A 66 0.34 5.21 -18.05
CA LEU A 66 -0.19 4.62 -19.30
C LEU A 66 0.54 5.16 -20.55
N LEU A 67 0.99 6.41 -20.52
CA LEU A 67 1.72 7.05 -21.64
C LEU A 67 3.14 6.50 -21.80
N TYR A 68 3.76 6.04 -20.71
CA TYR A 68 5.12 5.50 -20.70
C TYR A 68 5.15 4.04 -20.21
N PRO A 69 4.92 3.06 -21.12
CA PRO A 69 4.97 1.63 -20.80
C PRO A 69 6.29 1.18 -20.14
N SER A 70 7.39 1.86 -20.46
CA SER A 70 8.71 1.65 -19.85
C SER A 70 8.73 2.00 -18.36
N LEU A 71 8.06 3.09 -17.95
CA LEU A 71 7.95 3.49 -16.55
C LEU A 71 7.13 2.47 -15.75
N HIS A 72 6.03 1.99 -16.32
CA HIS A 72 5.23 0.91 -15.73
C HIS A 72 6.04 -0.38 -15.58
N LEU A 73 6.84 -0.76 -16.60
CA LEU A 73 7.71 -1.93 -16.54
C LEU A 73 8.79 -1.79 -15.45
N VAL A 74 9.45 -0.62 -15.37
CA VAL A 74 10.47 -0.35 -14.35
C VAL A 74 9.88 -0.40 -12.94
N LEU A 75 8.73 0.24 -12.72
CA LEU A 75 8.03 0.19 -11.43
C LEU A 75 7.63 -1.24 -11.06
N LYS A 76 7.16 -2.02 -12.04
CA LYS A 76 6.79 -3.43 -11.85
C LYS A 76 8.02 -4.27 -11.47
N ILE A 77 9.13 -4.13 -12.19
CA ILE A 77 10.38 -4.87 -11.91
C ILE A 77 10.97 -4.46 -10.56
N ALA A 78 11.17 -3.17 -10.31
CA ALA A 78 11.72 -2.66 -9.07
C ALA A 78 10.84 -3.05 -7.87
N GLY A 79 9.54 -2.93 -8.04
CA GLY A 79 8.55 -3.36 -7.08
C GLY A 79 8.59 -4.85 -6.77
N SER A 80 8.61 -5.70 -7.80
CA SER A 80 8.70 -7.16 -7.66
C SER A 80 10.02 -7.57 -6.99
N LEU A 81 11.15 -6.98 -7.39
CA LEU A 81 12.45 -7.24 -6.76
C LEU A 81 12.46 -6.85 -5.28
N TYR A 82 11.88 -5.70 -4.94
CA TYR A 82 11.75 -5.26 -3.55
C TYR A 82 10.88 -6.23 -2.73
N LEU A 83 9.76 -6.69 -3.28
CA LEU A 83 8.90 -7.68 -2.62
C LEU A 83 9.59 -9.03 -2.44
N LEU A 84 10.33 -9.50 -3.44
CA LEU A 84 11.13 -10.73 -3.35
C LEU A 84 12.24 -10.61 -2.31
N TRP A 85 12.93 -9.46 -2.27
CA TRP A 85 13.93 -9.16 -1.26
C TRP A 85 13.34 -9.12 0.14
N LEU A 86 12.18 -8.48 0.32
CA LEU A 86 11.48 -8.42 1.60
C LEU A 86 11.00 -9.80 2.04
N ALA A 87 10.43 -10.58 1.12
CA ALA A 87 10.00 -11.95 1.37
C ALA A 87 11.20 -12.84 1.75
N TRP A 88 12.33 -12.73 1.04
CA TRP A 88 13.57 -13.42 1.39
C TRP A 88 14.02 -13.03 2.79
N LYS A 89 14.08 -11.73 3.10
CA LYS A 89 14.50 -11.23 4.41
C LYS A 89 13.62 -11.75 5.56
N ILE A 90 12.31 -11.86 5.35
CA ILE A 90 11.36 -12.44 6.32
C ILE A 90 11.50 -13.97 6.39
N ALA A 91 11.67 -14.65 5.26
CA ALA A 91 11.82 -16.11 5.23
C ALA A 91 13.14 -16.57 5.84
N THR A 92 14.21 -15.78 5.69
CA THR A 92 15.54 -16.05 6.25
C THR A 92 15.80 -15.33 7.55
N SER A 93 14.81 -14.60 8.10
CA SER A 93 14.97 -14.07 9.45
C SER A 93 14.92 -15.25 10.41
N SER A 94 16.07 -15.58 10.99
CA SER A 94 16.15 -16.48 12.13
C SER A 94 15.23 -15.96 13.24
N TYR A 95 14.50 -16.85 13.89
CA TYR A 95 13.86 -16.52 15.16
C TYR A 95 14.97 -16.32 16.18
N GLU A 96 15.50 -15.11 16.22
CA GLU A 96 16.37 -14.66 17.29
C GLU A 96 15.42 -14.25 18.41
N LYS A 97 15.43 -15.02 19.50
CA LYS A 97 14.87 -14.54 20.75
C LYS A 97 15.67 -13.27 21.03
N LEU A 98 15.05 -12.11 20.82
CA LEU A 98 15.67 -10.83 21.07
C LEU A 98 16.01 -10.80 22.57
N GLU A 99 17.22 -11.27 22.93
CA GLU A 99 17.90 -10.90 24.17
C GLU A 99 18.34 -9.46 24.01
N THR A 100 17.33 -8.63 23.98
CA THR A 100 17.42 -7.22 23.99
C THR A 100 16.81 -6.89 25.34
N ASP A 101 17.67 -6.49 26.28
CA ASP A 101 17.24 -5.92 27.57
C ASP A 101 16.34 -4.67 27.39
N GLN A 102 16.10 -4.23 26.14
CA GLN A 102 15.39 -3.02 25.77
C GLN A 102 14.57 -3.17 24.48
N ALA A 103 13.29 -3.54 24.59
CA ALA A 103 12.38 -3.52 23.44
C ALA A 103 12.62 -2.26 22.56
N PRO A 104 12.63 -2.38 21.22
CA PRO A 104 12.95 -1.25 20.33
C PRO A 104 12.26 0.03 20.80
N ASP A 105 13.03 1.11 20.95
CA ASP A 105 12.62 2.27 21.76
C ASP A 105 11.27 2.90 21.35
N ALA A 106 10.89 2.77 20.07
CA ALA A 106 9.65 3.33 19.58
C ALA A 106 9.05 2.55 18.38
N PRO A 107 7.71 2.56 18.26
CA PRO A 107 7.03 2.14 17.04
C PRO A 107 7.39 3.05 15.85
N MET A 108 7.24 2.52 14.65
CA MET A 108 7.53 3.23 13.41
C MET A 108 6.62 4.46 13.25
N PRO A 109 7.16 5.66 12.96
CA PRO A 109 6.37 6.89 12.88
C PRO A 109 5.47 6.95 11.62
N PHE A 110 4.38 7.70 11.70
CA PHE A 110 3.35 7.76 10.64
C PHE A 110 3.91 8.13 9.25
N TRP A 111 4.86 9.07 9.17
CA TRP A 111 5.42 9.50 7.89
C TRP A 111 6.15 8.38 7.14
N GLN A 112 6.76 7.43 7.86
CA GLN A 112 7.39 6.26 7.25
C GLN A 112 6.35 5.32 6.63
N GLY A 113 5.18 5.18 7.27
CA GLY A 113 4.04 4.46 6.70
C GLY A 113 3.54 5.09 5.40
N GLY A 114 3.46 6.42 5.35
CA GLY A 114 3.07 7.16 4.15
C GLY A 114 4.09 7.04 3.01
N LEU A 115 5.38 7.17 3.30
CA LEU A 115 6.45 6.98 2.31
C LEU A 115 6.49 5.55 1.77
N LEU A 116 6.36 4.55 2.65
CA LEU A 116 6.33 3.14 2.24
C LEU A 116 5.13 2.87 1.33
N GLN A 117 3.96 3.43 1.65
CA GLN A 117 2.78 3.37 0.80
C GLN A 117 3.04 3.97 -0.59
N LEU A 118 3.74 5.10 -0.69
CA LEU A 118 4.09 5.73 -1.98
C LEU A 118 5.08 4.90 -2.81
N ILE A 119 6.03 4.21 -2.17
CA ILE A 119 7.01 3.35 -2.85
C ILE A 119 6.39 1.99 -3.21
N ASN A 120 5.30 1.60 -2.56
CA ASN A 120 4.69 0.29 -2.72
C ASN A 120 4.08 0.10 -4.14
N PRO A 121 4.65 -0.76 -5.00
CA PRO A 121 4.15 -1.00 -6.35
C PRO A 121 2.71 -1.57 -6.36
N LYS A 122 2.37 -2.37 -5.36
CA LYS A 122 1.03 -2.93 -5.21
C LYS A 122 0.01 -1.83 -4.95
N ALA A 123 0.38 -0.84 -4.15
CA ALA A 123 -0.48 0.31 -3.89
C ALA A 123 -0.77 1.13 -5.15
N TRP A 124 0.24 1.34 -6.01
CA TRP A 124 0.04 1.97 -7.31
C TRP A 124 -0.91 1.18 -8.21
N LEU A 125 -0.73 -0.13 -8.33
CA LEU A 125 -1.62 -0.98 -9.12
C LEU A 125 -3.06 -0.94 -8.61
N MET A 126 -3.25 -0.94 -7.28
CA MET A 126 -4.56 -0.81 -6.66
C MET A 126 -5.19 0.56 -6.92
N ALA A 127 -4.43 1.64 -6.78
CA ALA A 127 -4.93 3.00 -7.01
C ALA A 127 -5.32 3.21 -8.48
N LEU A 128 -4.49 2.75 -9.42
CA LEU A 128 -4.77 2.78 -10.85
C LEU A 128 -6.01 1.97 -11.20
N GLY A 129 -6.11 0.74 -10.69
CA GLY A 129 -7.29 -0.12 -10.90
C GLY A 129 -8.57 0.50 -10.31
N ALA A 130 -8.49 1.04 -9.09
CA ALA A 130 -9.63 1.67 -8.44
C ALA A 130 -10.14 2.87 -9.25
N VAL A 131 -9.26 3.78 -9.66
CA VAL A 131 -9.64 4.96 -10.43
C VAL A 131 -10.12 4.54 -11.82
N ALA A 132 -9.45 3.62 -12.52
CA ALA A 132 -9.89 3.18 -13.84
C ALA A 132 -11.25 2.46 -13.83
N SER A 133 -11.56 1.68 -12.78
CA SER A 133 -12.78 0.88 -12.71
C SER A 133 -13.97 1.62 -12.07
N PHE A 134 -13.73 2.61 -11.23
CA PHE A 134 -14.78 3.26 -10.44
C PHE A 134 -14.82 4.79 -10.59
N SER A 135 -13.93 5.41 -11.36
CA SER A 135 -14.05 6.82 -11.76
C SER A 135 -14.98 6.96 -12.96
N LEU A 136 -15.72 8.06 -13.00
CA LEU A 136 -16.50 8.44 -14.18
C LEU A 136 -15.52 8.85 -15.31
N ALA A 137 -15.75 8.35 -16.52
CA ALA A 137 -14.94 8.67 -17.70
C ALA A 137 -15.65 9.68 -18.61
N GLY A 138 -14.93 10.67 -19.14
CA GLY A 138 -15.40 11.56 -20.22
C GLY A 138 -16.48 12.57 -19.81
N ASP A 139 -17.45 12.84 -20.70
CA ASP A 139 -18.56 13.80 -20.51
C ASP A 139 -19.45 13.52 -19.29
N ALA A 140 -19.30 12.34 -18.66
CA ALA A 140 -19.97 11.97 -17.41
C ALA A 140 -19.33 12.60 -16.15
N TYR A 141 -18.22 13.34 -16.29
CA TYR A 141 -17.56 14.09 -15.21
C TYR A 141 -18.12 15.51 -15.02
N ARG A 142 -19.21 15.88 -15.72
CA ARG A 142 -19.91 17.16 -15.54
C ARG A 142 -20.81 17.18 -14.32
#